data_AF-A0A944E2N6-F1
#
_entry.id   AF-A0A944E2N6-F1
#
_cell.length_a   1.000
_cell.length_b   1.000
_cell.length_c   1.000
_cell.angle_alpha   90.00
_cell.angle_beta   90.00
_cell.angle_gamma   90.00
#
_symmetry.space_group_name_H-M   'P 1'
#
loop_
_entity.id
_entity.type
_entity.pdbx_description
1 polymer ?
#
loop_
_entity_poly.entity_id
_entity_poly.type
_entity_poly.pdbx_seq_one_letter_code
_entity_poly.pdbx_strand_id
1 'polypeptide(L)'
;MSDTQAATESASAKPAGTPELASPEAEIHSWQSRYESLSQELNTFRQSSAADTEAAVEAARQEARTAALTEVNSQLVHAELRAHAAAAGVELPGADFLRLDAFVGEDGAPDTARIGSFVSSLPAAKAAPAFAQGLGLGRQGGPAASQLGRDDLSRMSTAEINEARKAGKLNALLFNA
;
A
#
# COMPACT_ATOMS: atom_id res chain seq x y z
N MET A 1 -8.35 12.17 111.86
CA MET A 1 -9.31 11.54 112.79
C MET A 1 -10.54 11.20 111.98
N SER A 2 -11.05 9.99 111.84
CA SER A 2 -10.68 8.64 112.26
C SER A 2 -11.64 7.68 111.53
N ASP A 3 -11.16 6.48 111.21
CA ASP A 3 -11.87 5.21 110.96
C ASP A 3 -12.83 5.08 109.75
N THR A 4 -12.67 4.17 108.77
CA THR A 4 -12.34 2.72 108.73
C THR A 4 -13.56 1.80 108.98
N GLN A 5 -13.91 1.03 107.92
CA GLN A 5 -14.62 -0.29 107.88
C GLN A 5 -16.11 -0.33 108.27
N ALA A 6 -16.96 -1.25 107.81
CA ALA A 6 -16.97 -2.29 106.77
C ALA A 6 -18.38 -2.95 106.76
N ALA A 7 -18.65 -3.74 105.70
CA ALA A 7 -19.65 -4.83 105.63
C ALA A 7 -21.14 -4.41 105.60
N THR A 8 -22.06 -5.00 104.84
CA THR A 8 -22.15 -6.19 103.95
C THR A 8 -23.47 -5.97 103.18
N GLU A 9 -23.65 -6.39 101.94
CA GLU A 9 -24.34 -7.66 101.65
C GLU A 9 -24.19 -8.02 100.15
N SER A 10 -23.96 -9.30 99.93
CA SER A 10 -23.66 -9.96 98.67
C SER A 10 -24.95 -10.51 98.07
N ALA A 11 -25.13 -10.43 96.75
CA ALA A 11 -25.32 -11.60 95.86
C ALA A 11 -25.88 -11.23 94.49
N SER A 12 -25.18 -11.73 93.45
CA SER A 12 -25.70 -12.31 92.20
C SER A 12 -26.48 -11.42 91.22
N ALA A 13 -26.19 -11.34 89.92
CA ALA A 13 -25.49 -12.27 89.05
C ALA A 13 -24.98 -11.56 87.78
N LYS A 14 -23.76 -11.92 87.35
CA LYS A 14 -23.31 -11.89 85.93
C LYS A 14 -23.58 -13.30 85.34
N PRO A 15 -23.67 -13.51 84.02
CA PRO A 15 -22.65 -13.10 83.04
C PRO A 15 -23.25 -12.39 81.80
N ALA A 16 -22.69 -11.26 81.34
CA ALA A 16 -21.61 -11.23 80.34
C ALA A 16 -21.71 -12.33 79.28
N GLY A 17 -22.46 -12.07 78.21
CA GLY A 17 -22.34 -12.79 76.96
C GLY A 17 -20.93 -12.59 76.39
N THR A 18 -20.10 -13.62 76.50
CA THR A 18 -18.90 -13.82 75.69
C THR A 18 -19.29 -13.80 74.21
N PRO A 19 -18.56 -13.11 73.32
CA PRO A 19 -18.64 -13.42 71.90
C PRO A 19 -18.23 -14.89 71.77
N GLU A 20 -19.14 -15.70 71.25
CA GLU A 20 -18.92 -17.11 70.97
C GLU A 20 -17.65 -17.21 70.11
N LEU A 21 -16.56 -17.68 70.71
CA LEU A 21 -15.33 -18.00 70.01
C LEU A 21 -15.73 -19.07 69.00
N ALA A 22 -15.81 -18.69 67.72
CA ALA A 22 -15.96 -19.66 66.65
C ALA A 22 -14.93 -20.76 66.90
N SER A 23 -15.37 -22.02 66.88
CA SER A 23 -14.42 -23.13 67.06
C SER A 23 -13.27 -22.95 66.07
N PRO A 24 -12.01 -23.22 66.46
CA PRO A 24 -10.84 -22.99 65.59
C PRO A 24 -10.99 -23.65 64.21
N GLU A 25 -11.74 -24.75 64.12
CA GLU A 25 -12.12 -25.40 62.87
C GLU A 25 -13.01 -24.53 61.95
N ALA A 26 -13.96 -23.78 62.52
CA ALA A 26 -14.82 -22.87 61.78
C ALA A 26 -14.04 -21.65 61.26
N GLU A 27 -13.07 -21.15 62.03
CA GLU A 27 -12.16 -20.10 61.57
C GLU A 27 -11.29 -20.61 60.41
N ILE A 28 -10.68 -21.79 60.54
CA ILE A 28 -9.89 -22.43 59.48
C ILE A 28 -10.72 -22.60 58.20
N HIS A 29 -11.95 -23.09 58.30
CA HIS A 29 -12.84 -23.25 57.15
C HIS A 29 -13.21 -21.90 56.51
N SER A 30 -13.45 -20.87 57.33
CA SER A 30 -13.73 -19.51 56.82
C SER A 30 -12.52 -18.91 56.09
N TRP A 31 -11.30 -19.16 56.56
CA TRP A 31 -10.07 -18.73 55.91
C TRP A 31 -9.82 -19.49 54.61
N GLN A 32 -10.04 -20.81 54.60
CA GLN A 32 -9.94 -21.63 53.39
C GLN A 32 -10.94 -21.17 52.32
N SER A 33 -12.20 -20.94 52.69
CA SER A 33 -13.22 -20.47 51.76
C SER A 33 -12.90 -19.09 51.18
N ARG A 34 -12.41 -18.14 52.01
CA ARG A 34 -11.97 -16.82 51.54
C ARG A 34 -10.74 -16.90 50.65
N TYR A 35 -9.78 -17.76 50.97
CA TYR A 35 -8.60 -17.97 50.14
C TYR A 35 -8.99 -18.54 48.78
N GLU A 36 -9.89 -19.53 48.76
CA GLU A 36 -10.37 -20.13 47.53
C GLU A 36 -11.14 -19.12 46.67
N SER A 37 -12.04 -18.33 47.24
CA SER A 37 -12.76 -17.28 46.50
C SER A 37 -11.82 -16.22 45.92
N LEU A 38 -10.87 -15.73 46.73
CA LEU A 38 -9.86 -14.76 46.27
C LEU A 38 -8.97 -15.35 45.18
N SER A 39 -8.61 -16.64 45.28
CA SER A 39 -7.80 -17.32 44.26
C SER A 39 -8.55 -17.45 42.93
N GLN A 40 -9.86 -17.72 42.98
CA GLN A 40 -10.72 -17.78 41.80
C GLN A 40 -10.87 -16.39 41.17
N GLU A 41 -11.15 -15.37 41.97
CA GLU A 41 -11.24 -13.97 41.51
C GLU A 41 -9.93 -13.53 40.85
N LEU A 42 -8.77 -13.82 41.46
CA LEU A 42 -7.46 -13.50 40.89
C LEU A 42 -7.26 -14.22 39.54
N ASN A 43 -7.63 -15.50 39.46
CA ASN A 43 -7.51 -16.26 38.22
C ASN A 43 -8.41 -15.68 37.11
N THR A 44 -9.67 -15.36 37.44
CA THR A 44 -10.60 -14.73 36.48
C THR A 44 -10.09 -13.37 36.01
N PHE A 45 -9.58 -12.54 36.92
CA PHE A 45 -9.01 -11.23 36.58
C PHE A 45 -7.76 -11.36 35.69
N ARG A 46 -6.90 -12.35 35.96
CA ARG A 46 -5.73 -12.63 35.10
C ARG A 46 -6.16 -13.06 33.71
N GLN A 47 -7.17 -13.92 33.60
CA GLN A 47 -7.67 -14.38 32.31
C GLN A 47 -8.33 -13.25 31.51
N SER A 48 -9.17 -12.43 32.15
CA SER A 48 -9.79 -11.28 31.48
C SER A 48 -8.73 -10.26 31.04
N SER A 49 -7.78 -9.94 31.92
CA SER A 49 -6.69 -9.01 31.59
C SER A 49 -5.83 -9.53 30.44
N ALA A 50 -5.53 -10.84 30.40
CA ALA A 50 -4.78 -11.44 29.31
C ALA A 50 -5.54 -11.32 27.97
N ALA A 51 -6.84 -11.64 27.96
CA ALA A 51 -7.68 -11.52 26.77
C ALA A 51 -7.78 -10.06 26.28
N ASP A 52 -7.98 -9.11 27.20
CA ASP A 52 -8.03 -7.68 26.87
C ASP A 52 -6.70 -7.18 26.30
N THR A 53 -5.56 -7.65 26.85
CA THR A 53 -4.24 -7.30 26.31
C THR A 53 -4.00 -7.90 24.93
N GLU A 54 -4.45 -9.12 24.67
CA GLU A 54 -4.30 -9.76 23.36
C GLU A 54 -5.14 -9.02 22.30
N ALA A 55 -6.39 -8.68 22.62
CA ALA A 55 -7.24 -7.87 21.76
C ALA A 55 -6.63 -6.49 21.48
N ALA A 56 -6.07 -5.82 22.49
CA ALA A 56 -5.41 -4.53 22.33
C ALA A 56 -4.14 -4.63 21.46
N VAL A 57 -3.35 -5.70 21.59
CA VAL A 57 -2.16 -5.92 20.77
C VAL A 57 -2.55 -6.18 19.31
N GLU A 58 -3.59 -6.97 19.04
CA GLU A 58 -4.07 -7.21 17.68
C GLU A 58 -4.65 -5.94 17.04
N ALA A 59 -5.43 -5.16 17.78
CA ALA A 59 -5.90 -3.86 17.31
C ALA A 59 -4.72 -2.93 16.98
N ALA A 60 -3.74 -2.83 17.87
CA ALA A 60 -2.54 -2.03 17.65
C ALA A 60 -1.72 -2.50 16.43
N ARG A 61 -1.64 -3.80 16.18
CA ARG A 61 -0.98 -4.35 14.97
C ARG A 61 -1.70 -3.95 13.69
N GLN A 62 -3.03 -4.03 13.68
CA GLN A 62 -3.84 -3.64 12.52
C GLN A 62 -3.74 -2.13 12.26
N GLU A 63 -3.81 -1.32 13.31
CA GLU A 63 -3.61 0.14 13.22
C GLU A 63 -2.21 0.48 12.72
N ALA A 64 -1.17 -0.15 13.27
CA ALA A 64 0.22 0.08 12.84
C ALA A 64 0.43 -0.28 11.37
N ARG A 65 -0.15 -1.40 10.90
CA ARG A 65 -0.09 -1.79 9.48
C ARG A 65 -0.77 -0.75 8.60
N THR A 66 -1.95 -0.28 9.01
CA THR A 66 -2.73 0.70 8.26
C THR A 66 -2.01 2.05 8.19
N ALA A 67 -1.45 2.50 9.32
CA ALA A 67 -0.66 3.72 9.39
C ALA A 67 0.57 3.64 8.48
N ALA A 68 1.34 2.54 8.56
CA ALA A 68 2.51 2.33 7.71
C ALA A 68 2.16 2.34 6.22
N LEU A 69 1.06 1.67 5.83
CA LEU A 69 0.60 1.68 4.44
C LEU A 69 0.14 3.07 3.98
N THR A 70 -0.46 3.87 4.87
CA THR A 70 -0.91 5.23 4.53
C THR A 70 0.27 6.15 4.19
N GLU A 71 1.40 6.00 4.87
CA GLU A 71 2.60 6.81 4.61
C GLU A 71 3.25 6.50 3.25
N VAL A 72 3.28 5.23 2.85
CA VAL A 72 3.95 4.78 1.62
C VAL A 72 3.01 4.57 0.43
N ASN A 73 1.70 4.62 0.65
CA ASN A 73 0.64 4.39 -0.34
C ASN A 73 0.93 5.15 -1.64
N SER A 74 1.15 6.46 -1.55
CA SER A 74 1.28 7.31 -2.74
C SER A 74 2.46 6.87 -3.61
N GLN A 75 3.56 6.46 -2.98
CA GLN A 75 4.75 5.95 -3.67
C GLN A 75 4.50 4.58 -4.29
N LEU A 76 3.76 3.71 -3.58
CA LEU A 76 3.44 2.36 -4.03
C LEU A 76 2.50 2.40 -5.23
N VAL A 77 1.43 3.19 -5.15
CA VAL A 77 0.51 3.45 -6.27
C VAL A 77 1.27 4.02 -7.47
N HIS A 78 2.13 5.02 -7.26
CA HIS A 78 2.91 5.60 -8.34
C HIS A 78 3.89 4.60 -8.98
N ALA A 79 4.52 3.75 -8.18
CA ALA A 79 5.39 2.69 -8.67
C ALA A 79 4.63 1.66 -9.51
N GLU A 80 3.45 1.23 -9.05
CA GLU A 80 2.58 0.30 -9.78
C GLU A 80 2.07 0.91 -11.09
N LEU A 81 1.63 2.16 -11.05
CA LEU A 81 1.18 2.86 -12.26
C LEU A 81 2.29 2.90 -13.31
N ARG A 82 3.53 3.21 -12.89
CA ARG A 82 4.71 3.20 -13.77
C ARG A 82 5.04 1.80 -14.28
N ALA A 83 4.95 0.77 -13.45
CA ALA A 83 5.19 -0.61 -13.85
C ALA A 83 4.19 -1.08 -14.91
N HIS A 84 2.89 -0.83 -14.68
CA HIS A 84 1.83 -1.15 -15.64
C HIS A 84 1.98 -0.37 -16.95
N ALA A 85 2.29 0.92 -16.89
CA ALA A 85 2.49 1.73 -18.08
C ALA A 85 3.71 1.29 -18.90
N ALA A 86 4.82 0.96 -18.23
CA ALA A 86 6.01 0.42 -18.89
C ALA A 86 5.72 -0.92 -19.56
N ALA A 87 4.96 -1.80 -18.90
CA ALA A 87 4.54 -3.08 -19.47
C ALA A 87 3.61 -2.91 -20.70
N ALA A 88 2.75 -1.89 -20.68
CA ALA A 88 1.87 -1.55 -21.78
C ALA A 88 2.55 -0.73 -22.90
N GLY A 89 3.78 -0.24 -22.68
CA GLY A 89 4.45 0.67 -23.61
C GLY A 89 3.75 2.01 -23.76
N VAL A 90 3.13 2.50 -22.68
CA VAL A 90 2.36 3.76 -22.67
C VAL A 90 3.08 4.80 -21.82
N GLU A 91 3.04 6.06 -22.26
CA GLU A 91 3.53 7.17 -21.45
C GLU A 91 2.45 7.63 -20.48
N LEU A 92 2.82 7.76 -19.22
CA LEU A 92 1.95 8.30 -18.18
C LEU A 92 1.93 9.82 -18.24
N PRO A 93 0.77 10.45 -17.98
CA PRO A 93 0.75 11.87 -17.66
C PRO A 93 1.55 12.15 -16.38
N GLY A 94 2.05 13.38 -16.23
CA GLY A 94 2.81 13.78 -15.05
C GLY A 94 2.06 13.48 -13.75
N ALA A 95 2.78 13.01 -12.72
CA ALA A 95 2.19 12.55 -11.46
C ALA A 95 1.31 13.62 -10.78
N ASP A 96 1.62 14.90 -10.95
CA ASP A 96 0.88 16.03 -10.38
C ASP A 96 -0.57 16.14 -10.91
N PHE A 97 -0.85 15.55 -12.08
CA PHE A 97 -2.18 15.56 -12.69
C PHE A 97 -3.00 14.30 -12.32
N LEU A 98 -2.40 13.36 -11.61
CA LEU A 98 -3.02 12.09 -11.25
C LEU A 98 -3.54 12.13 -9.82
N ARG A 99 -4.82 11.80 -9.65
CA ARG A 99 -5.41 11.56 -8.33
C ARG A 99 -5.02 10.17 -7.84
N LEU A 100 -3.84 10.06 -7.21
CA LEU A 100 -3.30 8.77 -6.74
C LEU A 100 -4.25 8.06 -5.76
N ASP A 101 -4.99 8.80 -4.95
CA ASP A 101 -5.98 8.25 -4.01
C ASP A 101 -7.09 7.44 -4.70
N ALA A 102 -7.38 7.73 -5.98
CA ALA A 102 -8.39 7.01 -6.73
C ALA A 102 -7.96 5.58 -7.08
N PHE A 103 -6.68 5.25 -6.93
CA PHE A 103 -6.08 3.95 -7.24
C PHE A 103 -5.72 3.14 -5.99
N VAL A 104 -6.20 3.57 -4.82
CA VAL A 104 -6.05 2.83 -3.56
C VAL A 104 -7.29 1.99 -3.32
N GLY A 105 -7.10 0.73 -2.94
CA GLY A 105 -8.14 -0.21 -2.55
C GLY A 105 -8.63 -0.02 -1.12
N GLU A 106 -9.62 -0.81 -0.72
CA GLU A 106 -10.23 -0.75 0.63
C GLU A 106 -9.26 -1.15 1.75
N ASP A 107 -8.22 -1.92 1.41
CA ASP A 107 -7.16 -2.38 2.30
C ASP A 107 -5.96 -1.42 2.38
N GLY A 108 -6.03 -0.28 1.68
CA GLY A 108 -4.93 0.68 1.59
C GLY A 108 -3.80 0.27 0.64
N ALA A 109 -3.94 -0.86 -0.07
CA ALA A 109 -3.00 -1.28 -1.12
C ALA A 109 -3.41 -0.71 -2.49
N PRO A 110 -2.53 -0.71 -3.51
CA PRO A 110 -2.91 -0.29 -4.85
C PRO A 110 -3.93 -1.24 -5.49
N ASP A 111 -4.97 -0.65 -6.09
CA ASP A 111 -5.98 -1.35 -6.87
C ASP A 111 -5.44 -1.62 -8.29
N THR A 112 -4.79 -2.78 -8.46
CA THR A 112 -4.16 -3.21 -9.72
C THR A 112 -5.15 -3.31 -10.88
N ALA A 113 -6.42 -3.66 -10.61
CA ALA A 113 -7.45 -3.75 -11.63
C ALA A 113 -7.82 -2.36 -12.18
N ARG A 114 -7.97 -1.38 -11.28
CA ARG A 114 -8.27 0.01 -11.64
C ARG A 114 -7.08 0.70 -12.30
N ILE A 115 -5.86 0.43 -11.82
CA ILE A 115 -4.60 0.89 -12.46
C ILE A 115 -4.50 0.33 -13.88
N GLY A 116 -4.68 -0.99 -14.05
CA GLY A 116 -4.62 -1.64 -15.36
C GLY A 116 -5.67 -1.10 -16.33
N SER A 117 -6.88 -0.84 -15.84
CA SER A 117 -7.97 -0.22 -16.64
C SER A 117 -7.62 1.19 -17.07
N PHE A 118 -7.07 2.00 -16.17
CA PHE A 118 -6.61 3.36 -16.49
C PHE A 118 -5.49 3.35 -17.53
N VAL A 119 -4.45 2.55 -17.31
CA VAL A 119 -3.31 2.45 -18.25
C VAL A 119 -3.77 1.97 -19.63
N SER A 120 -4.71 1.02 -19.69
CA SER A 120 -5.28 0.54 -20.96
C SER A 120 -6.13 1.59 -21.69
N SER A 121 -6.66 2.58 -20.97
CA SER A 121 -7.42 3.69 -21.56
C SER A 121 -6.54 4.80 -22.14
N LEU A 122 -5.25 4.82 -21.78
CA LEU A 122 -4.31 5.81 -22.26
C LEU A 122 -3.95 5.54 -23.73
N PRO A 123 -3.73 6.59 -24.53
CA PRO A 123 -3.31 6.43 -25.91
C PRO A 123 -1.95 5.72 -25.95
N ALA A 124 -1.80 4.75 -26.86
CA ALA A 124 -0.53 4.08 -27.07
C ALA A 124 0.58 5.11 -27.35
N ALA A 125 1.74 4.93 -26.71
CA ALA A 125 2.86 5.82 -26.96
C ALA A 125 3.19 5.77 -28.45
N LYS A 126 3.26 6.95 -29.07
CA LYS A 126 3.64 7.06 -30.47
C LYS A 126 5.10 6.62 -30.54
N ALA A 127 5.36 5.46 -31.13
CA ALA A 127 6.71 4.92 -31.23
C ALA A 127 7.65 6.00 -31.76
N ALA A 128 8.62 6.40 -30.94
CA ALA A 128 9.69 7.26 -31.41
C ALA A 128 10.39 6.52 -32.56
N PRO A 129 10.71 7.21 -33.67
CA PRO A 129 11.40 6.56 -34.77
C PRO A 129 12.72 5.99 -34.24
N ALA A 130 13.02 4.74 -34.61
CA ALA A 130 14.23 4.02 -34.17
C ALA A 130 15.54 4.77 -34.48
N PHE A 131 15.49 5.74 -35.38
CA PHE A 131 16.61 6.60 -35.75
C PHE A 131 16.20 8.07 -35.71
N ALA A 132 17.13 8.93 -35.29
CA ALA A 132 16.97 10.37 -35.30
C ALA A 132 16.66 10.85 -36.72
N GLN A 133 15.43 11.33 -36.92
CA GLN A 133 15.05 11.97 -38.18
C GLN A 133 15.57 13.40 -38.16
N GLY A 134 16.38 13.77 -39.15
CA GLY A 134 16.93 15.13 -39.26
C GLY A 134 18.44 15.26 -39.02
N LEU A 135 19.22 14.17 -39.07
CA LEU A 135 20.70 14.21 -39.06
C LEU A 135 21.34 14.95 -40.26
N GLY A 136 20.57 15.72 -41.03
CA GLY A 136 21.06 16.44 -42.22
C GLY A 136 21.52 15.53 -43.36
N LEU A 137 21.33 14.21 -43.27
CA LEU A 137 21.75 13.22 -44.27
C LEU A 137 20.95 13.26 -45.60
N GLY A 138 20.20 14.33 -45.83
CA GLY A 138 19.28 14.42 -46.97
C GLY A 138 18.18 13.36 -46.89
N ARG A 139 17.29 13.39 -47.88
CA ARG A 139 16.10 12.54 -47.94
C ARG A 139 16.49 11.09 -48.28
N GLN A 140 16.85 10.30 -47.28
CA GLN A 140 17.09 8.87 -47.45
C GLN A 140 15.75 8.12 -47.44
N GLY A 141 15.17 7.91 -48.63
CA GLY A 141 14.10 6.93 -48.86
C GLY A 141 12.74 7.51 -49.25
N GLY A 142 12.25 7.09 -50.42
CA GLY A 142 10.92 7.39 -50.99
C GLY A 142 11.07 7.85 -52.44
N PRO A 143 10.50 7.14 -53.44
CA PRO A 143 10.99 7.13 -54.81
C PRO A 143 10.85 8.49 -55.46
N ALA A 144 11.93 9.25 -55.52
CA ALA A 144 12.13 10.07 -56.71
C ALA A 144 12.16 9.09 -57.88
N ALA A 145 11.29 9.27 -58.86
CA ALA A 145 11.11 8.40 -60.02
C ALA A 145 12.46 7.78 -60.40
N SER A 146 12.55 6.44 -60.34
CA SER A 146 13.77 5.64 -60.54
C SER A 146 14.69 6.37 -61.52
N GLN A 147 15.69 7.07 -60.99
CA GLN A 147 16.52 7.95 -61.80
C GLN A 147 17.33 7.05 -62.74
N LEU A 148 17.32 7.37 -64.03
CA LEU A 148 18.02 6.56 -65.02
C LEU A 148 19.50 6.92 -64.99
N GLY A 149 20.35 5.89 -65.00
CA GLY A 149 21.79 6.03 -65.06
C GLY A 149 22.30 6.29 -66.48
N ARG A 150 23.60 6.59 -66.59
CA ARG A 150 24.26 6.77 -67.89
C ARG A 150 24.24 5.50 -68.75
N ASP A 151 24.29 4.34 -68.10
CA ASP A 151 24.20 3.03 -68.75
C ASP A 151 22.80 2.75 -69.29
N ASP A 152 21.74 3.19 -68.59
CA ASP A 152 20.36 3.06 -69.06
C ASP A 152 20.11 3.92 -70.29
N LEU A 153 20.62 5.17 -70.29
CA LEU A 153 20.54 6.07 -71.44
C LEU A 153 21.19 5.50 -72.69
N SER A 154 22.27 4.73 -72.54
CA SER A 154 22.98 4.12 -73.68
C SER A 154 22.15 3.03 -74.40
N ARG A 155 21.11 2.51 -73.73
CA ARG A 155 20.23 1.45 -74.24
C ARG A 155 18.85 1.94 -74.65
N MET A 156 18.56 3.22 -74.43
CA MET A 156 17.27 3.85 -74.74
C MET A 156 17.30 4.55 -76.10
N SER A 157 16.17 4.52 -76.78
CA SER A 157 15.94 5.31 -77.99
C SER A 157 15.73 6.79 -77.66
N THR A 158 15.92 7.67 -78.65
CA THR A 158 15.72 9.11 -78.49
C THR A 158 14.30 9.47 -78.02
N ALA A 159 13.29 8.71 -78.44
CA ALA A 159 11.91 8.91 -78.00
C ALA A 159 11.76 8.65 -76.50
N GLU A 160 12.34 7.55 -76.01
CA GLU A 160 12.27 7.17 -74.60
C GLU A 160 13.06 8.12 -73.70
N ILE A 161 14.19 8.67 -74.19
CA ILE A 161 14.97 9.69 -73.47
C ILE A 161 14.16 10.98 -73.28
N ASN A 162 13.40 11.41 -74.29
CA ASN A 162 12.55 12.59 -74.20
C ASN A 162 11.39 12.39 -73.21
N GLU A 163 10.78 11.20 -73.20
CA GLU A 163 9.75 10.86 -72.22
C GLU A 163 10.33 10.77 -70.80
N ALA A 164 11.52 10.19 -70.63
CA ALA A 164 12.23 10.16 -69.36
C ALA A 164 12.59 11.56 -68.85
N ARG A 165 12.95 12.49 -69.75
CA ARG A 165 13.20 13.90 -69.42
C ARG A 165 11.92 14.59 -68.94
N LYS A 166 10.81 14.45 -69.66
CA LYS A 166 9.50 15.02 -69.25
C LYS A 166 9.03 14.44 -67.91
N ALA A 167 9.31 13.16 -67.68
CA ALA A 167 8.98 12.47 -66.44
C ALA A 167 9.94 12.77 -65.27
N GLY A 168 10.95 13.63 -65.45
CA GLY A 168 11.90 14.01 -64.39
C GLY A 168 12.84 12.89 -63.94
N LYS A 169 13.00 11.83 -64.75
CA LYS A 169 13.86 10.66 -64.44
C LYS A 169 15.35 10.90 -64.72
N LEU A 170 15.69 12.02 -65.34
CA LEU A 170 17.07 12.39 -65.74
C LEU A 170 17.63 13.55 -64.93
N ASN A 171 16.95 13.97 -63.86
CA ASN A 171 17.33 15.14 -63.09
C ASN A 171 18.72 14.98 -62.44
N ALA A 172 19.06 13.78 -61.99
CA ALA A 172 20.37 13.46 -61.43
C ALA A 172 21.53 13.61 -62.43
N LEU A 173 21.26 13.53 -63.74
CA LEU A 173 22.28 13.69 -64.80
C LEU A 173 22.33 15.11 -65.37
N LEU A 174 21.23 15.86 -65.25
CA LEU A 174 21.10 17.22 -65.82
C LEU A 174 21.44 18.34 -64.81
N PHE A 175 21.22 18.10 -63.52
CA PHE A 175 21.35 19.14 -62.47
C PHE A 175 22.49 18.87 -61.48
N ASN A 176 23.40 17.94 -61.80
CA ASN A 176 24.54 17.58 -60.95
C ASN A 176 25.87 18.07 -61.56
N ALA A 177 25.94 19.38 -61.82
CA ALA A 177 27.14 20.12 -62.22
C ALA A 177 27.35 21.30 -61.26
#